data_AF-A0A6J6U391-F1
#
_entry.id   AF-A0A6J6U391-F1
#
_cell.length_a   1.000
_cell.length_b   1.000
_cell.length_c   1.000
_cell.angle_alpha   90.00
_cell.angle_beta   90.00
_cell.angle_gamma   90.00
#
_symmetry.space_group_name_H-M   'P 1'
#
loop_
_entity.id
_entity.type
_entity.pdbx_description
1 polymer ?
#
loop_
_entity_poly.entity_id
_entity_poly.type
_entity_poly.pdbx_seq_one_letter_code
_entity_poly.pdbx_strand_id
1 'polypeptide(L)'
;MQEFTFEEQDLIARLMIRLSVGTHENYPGMPAPDHSTLADGPPVVNQLLLYWIHHGRITVKPGIEKFEGKTVHFSDGTSKEYDTILYATGFHASLPFLAEEHIERQDGIPLRVGAAVVPIGLEKLYLIGMIGARGAQPPIYLIQAKLALEMVRLHEKAGGFRAIAGPLGKLQEKEWRIDILRPIWLDQVEHTKTALSIMAEVQKETISS
;
A
#
# COMPACT_ATOMS: atom_id res chain seq x y z
N MET A 1 10.61 29.41 3.38
CA MET A 1 9.17 29.15 3.54
C MET A 1 9.08 27.87 4.35
N GLN A 2 8.44 27.86 5.51
CA GLN A 2 8.35 26.66 6.34
C GLN A 2 7.42 25.68 5.61
N GLU A 3 7.89 24.46 5.34
CA GLU A 3 7.05 23.43 4.73
C GLU A 3 6.06 22.93 5.78
N PHE A 4 4.78 22.85 5.40
CA PHE A 4 3.72 22.31 6.25
C PHE A 4 4.00 20.84 6.59
N THR A 5 3.69 20.42 7.82
CA THR A 5 3.74 19.00 8.19
C THR A 5 2.71 18.19 7.40
N PHE A 6 2.83 16.86 7.41
CA PHE A 6 1.88 15.98 6.72
C PHE A 6 0.45 16.15 7.25
N GLU A 7 0.30 16.33 8.57
CA GLU A 7 -0.97 16.54 9.26
C GLU A 7 -1.58 17.90 8.91
N GLU A 8 -0.75 18.93 8.80
CA GLU A 8 -1.19 20.26 8.37
C GLU A 8 -1.66 20.24 6.91
N GLN A 9 -0.92 19.56 6.03
CA GLN A 9 -1.32 19.37 4.63
C GLN A 9 -2.64 18.60 4.51
N ASP A 10 -2.80 17.52 5.29
CA ASP A 10 -4.05 16.75 5.35
C ASP A 10 -5.23 17.63 5.79
N LEU A 11 -5.07 18.39 6.88
CA LEU A 11 -6.12 19.27 7.40
C LEU A 11 -6.52 20.32 6.37
N ILE A 12 -5.53 21.01 5.78
CA ILE A 12 -5.77 22.02 4.74
C ILE A 12 -6.49 21.40 3.55
N ALA A 13 -6.03 20.24 3.07
CA ALA A 13 -6.65 19.54 1.96
C ALA A 13 -8.11 19.16 2.26
N ARG A 14 -8.41 18.62 3.44
CA ARG A 14 -9.78 18.28 3.84
C ARG A 14 -10.70 19.50 3.92
N LEU A 15 -10.21 20.62 4.46
CA LEU A 15 -10.97 21.87 4.50
C LEU A 15 -11.25 22.38 3.08
N MET A 16 -10.25 22.36 2.21
CA MET A 16 -10.41 22.76 0.80
C MET A 16 -11.39 21.86 0.06
N ILE A 17 -11.31 20.54 0.25
CA ILE A 17 -12.27 19.57 -0.31
C ILE A 17 -13.68 19.90 0.19
N ARG A 18 -13.87 20.06 1.50
CA ARG A 18 -15.19 20.35 2.07
C ARG A 18 -15.79 21.66 1.54
N LEU A 19 -14.97 22.69 1.34
CA LEU A 19 -15.41 23.96 0.74
C LEU A 19 -15.73 23.83 -0.75
N SER A 20 -14.98 23.00 -1.49
CA SER A 20 -15.08 22.91 -2.95
C SER A 20 -16.16 21.93 -3.41
N VAL A 21 -16.29 20.78 -2.74
CA VAL A 21 -17.21 19.68 -3.13
C VAL A 21 -18.28 19.37 -2.08
N GLY A 22 -18.21 19.96 -0.88
CA GLY A 22 -19.17 19.71 0.19
C GLY A 22 -18.89 18.43 1.00
N THR A 23 -19.92 17.94 1.68
CA THR A 23 -19.89 16.69 2.47
C THR A 23 -20.67 15.59 1.75
N HIS A 24 -20.53 14.35 2.23
CA HIS A 24 -21.26 13.19 1.68
C HIS A 24 -22.78 13.39 1.65
N GLU A 25 -23.34 14.10 2.64
CA GLU A 25 -24.78 14.40 2.74
C GLU A 25 -25.34 15.18 1.54
N ASN A 26 -24.48 15.91 0.81
CA ASN A 26 -24.88 16.63 -0.40
C ASN A 26 -25.13 15.69 -1.59
N TYR A 27 -24.84 14.39 -1.46
CA TYR A 27 -24.89 13.41 -2.53
C TYR A 27 -25.84 12.27 -2.17
N PRO A 28 -26.99 12.13 -2.87
CA PRO A 28 -27.99 11.10 -2.54
C PRO A 28 -27.42 9.69 -2.48
N GLY A 29 -27.64 9.03 -1.33
CA GLY A 29 -27.20 7.65 -1.09
C GLY A 29 -25.71 7.49 -0.73
N MET A 30 -24.92 8.56 -0.70
CA MET A 30 -23.52 8.47 -0.30
C MET A 30 -23.42 8.21 1.22
N PRO A 31 -22.73 7.15 1.67
CA PRO A 31 -22.56 6.88 3.09
C PRO A 31 -21.63 7.90 3.74
N ALA A 32 -21.74 8.02 5.07
CA ALA A 32 -20.72 8.70 5.85
C ALA A 32 -19.38 7.97 5.66
N PRO A 33 -18.26 8.70 5.46
CA PRO A 33 -16.96 8.08 5.36
C PRO A 33 -16.57 7.45 6.71
N ASP A 34 -16.01 6.24 6.67
CA ASP A 34 -15.51 5.52 7.85
C ASP A 34 -14.22 6.12 8.44
N HIS A 35 -13.69 7.17 7.79
CA HIS A 35 -12.38 7.75 8.03
C HIS A 35 -12.46 9.27 8.18
N SER A 36 -11.65 9.84 9.07
CA SER A 36 -11.67 11.26 9.40
C SER A 36 -10.57 12.07 8.70
N THR A 37 -9.42 11.44 8.45
CA THR A 37 -8.30 12.02 7.69
C THR A 37 -8.16 11.35 6.32
N LEU A 38 -7.46 12.01 5.39
CA LEU A 38 -7.10 11.39 4.10
C LEU A 38 -6.09 10.26 4.29
N ALA A 39 -5.41 10.23 5.44
CA ALA A 39 -4.38 9.24 5.76
C ALA A 39 -5.00 7.90 6.22
N ASP A 40 -6.16 7.96 6.89
CA ASP A 40 -6.77 6.82 7.57
C ASP A 40 -7.29 5.72 6.62
N GLY A 41 -7.55 6.05 5.35
CA GLY A 41 -8.07 5.10 4.38
C GLY A 41 -7.71 5.42 2.92
N PRO A 42 -7.93 4.49 1.99
CA PRO A 42 -7.65 4.70 0.57
C PRO A 42 -8.62 5.71 -0.04
N PRO A 43 -8.14 6.82 -0.61
CA PRO A 43 -9.01 7.82 -1.21
C PRO A 43 -9.48 7.39 -2.61
N VAL A 44 -10.72 7.73 -2.95
CA VAL A 44 -11.20 7.70 -4.33
C VAL A 44 -10.87 9.05 -4.99
N VAL A 45 -10.03 9.03 -6.02
CA VAL A 45 -9.69 10.22 -6.80
C VAL A 45 -10.46 10.18 -8.11
N ASN A 46 -11.58 10.93 -8.19
CA ASN A 46 -12.41 11.00 -9.39
C ASN A 46 -13.13 12.36 -9.48
N GLN A 47 -13.00 13.05 -10.62
CA GLN A 47 -13.63 14.35 -10.85
C GLN A 47 -15.09 14.25 -11.32
N LEU A 48 -15.51 13.10 -11.86
CA LEU A 48 -16.81 12.92 -12.52
C LEU A 48 -17.83 12.16 -11.66
N LEU A 49 -17.40 11.39 -10.66
CA LEU A 49 -18.31 10.60 -9.82
C LEU A 49 -19.39 11.47 -9.17
N LEU A 50 -18.95 12.49 -8.42
CA LEU A 50 -19.82 13.43 -7.71
C LEU A 50 -20.72 14.22 -8.67
N TYR A 51 -20.17 14.62 -9.82
CA TYR A 51 -20.90 15.28 -10.90
C TYR A 51 -22.04 14.39 -11.44
N TRP A 52 -21.78 13.11 -11.72
CA TRP A 52 -22.78 12.20 -12.26
C TRP A 52 -23.83 11.74 -11.25
N ILE A 53 -23.50 11.73 -9.96
CA ILE A 53 -24.48 11.53 -8.89
C ILE A 53 -25.48 12.70 -8.87
N HIS A 54 -25.00 13.94 -8.94
CA HIS A 54 -25.87 15.13 -8.99
C HIS A 54 -26.81 15.15 -10.20
N HIS A 55 -26.36 14.63 -11.34
CA HIS A 55 -27.17 14.57 -12.57
C HIS A 55 -28.04 13.30 -12.66
N GLY A 56 -28.08 12.47 -11.61
CA GLY A 56 -28.90 11.26 -11.57
C GLY A 56 -28.46 10.15 -12.52
N ARG A 57 -27.25 10.24 -13.08
CA ARG A 57 -26.68 9.18 -13.95
C ARG A 57 -26.05 8.04 -13.15
N ILE A 58 -25.58 8.33 -11.94
CA ILE A 58 -25.10 7.34 -10.99
C ILE A 58 -25.99 7.40 -9.76
N THR A 59 -26.49 6.24 -9.32
CA THR A 59 -27.22 6.09 -8.06
C THR A 59 -26.39 5.21 -7.13
N VAL A 60 -26.04 5.73 -5.97
CA VAL A 60 -25.35 4.96 -4.93
C VAL A 60 -26.37 4.02 -4.27
N LYS A 61 -25.97 2.76 -4.08
CA LYS A 61 -26.77 1.72 -3.43
C LYS A 61 -25.95 1.08 -2.30
N PRO A 62 -26.60 0.61 -1.22
CA PRO A 62 -25.90 -0.05 -0.13
C PRO A 62 -25.43 -1.45 -0.57
N GLY A 63 -24.88 -2.23 0.38
CA GLY A 63 -24.36 -3.57 0.11
C GLY A 63 -25.39 -4.48 -0.57
N ILE A 64 -24.90 -5.41 -1.38
CA ILE A 64 -25.71 -6.44 -2.04
C ILE A 64 -25.92 -7.61 -1.06
N GLU A 65 -27.15 -8.05 -0.86
CA GLU A 65 -27.48 -9.22 -0.04
C GLU A 65 -27.54 -10.50 -0.86
N LYS A 66 -28.24 -10.48 -1.99
CA LYS A 66 -28.41 -11.66 -2.86
C LYS A 66 -28.78 -11.30 -4.28
N PHE A 67 -28.61 -12.27 -5.16
CA PHE A 67 -29.09 -12.24 -6.55
C PHE A 67 -30.22 -13.25 -6.71
N GLU A 68 -31.27 -12.86 -7.44
CA GLU A 68 -32.40 -13.72 -7.80
C GLU A 68 -32.73 -13.51 -9.28
N GLY A 69 -32.20 -14.41 -10.13
CA GLY A 69 -32.21 -14.19 -11.57
C GLY A 69 -31.45 -12.92 -11.94
N LYS A 70 -32.13 -11.95 -12.57
CA LYS A 70 -31.57 -10.62 -12.88
C LYS A 70 -31.75 -9.59 -11.76
N THR A 71 -32.49 -9.94 -10.72
CA THR A 71 -32.82 -9.02 -9.63
C THR A 71 -31.70 -9.02 -8.59
N VAL A 72 -31.17 -7.84 -8.31
CA VAL A 72 -30.22 -7.59 -7.22
C VAL A 72 -31.00 -7.08 -6.02
N HIS A 73 -30.87 -7.75 -4.88
CA HIS A 73 -31.45 -7.34 -3.60
C HIS A 73 -30.38 -6.67 -2.74
N PHE A 74 -30.68 -5.47 -2.25
CA PHE A 74 -29.78 -4.63 -1.46
C PHE A 74 -30.13 -4.69 0.04
N SER A 75 -29.18 -4.32 0.90
CA SER A 75 -29.31 -4.42 2.36
C SER A 75 -30.29 -3.43 2.99
N ASP A 76 -30.82 -2.49 2.22
CA ASP A 76 -31.93 -1.61 2.63
C ASP A 76 -33.31 -2.20 2.30
N GLY A 77 -33.36 -3.45 1.81
CA GLY A 77 -34.57 -4.12 1.36
C GLY A 77 -35.03 -3.71 -0.04
N THR A 78 -34.35 -2.77 -0.71
CA THR A 78 -34.66 -2.42 -2.09
C THR A 78 -34.12 -3.46 -3.06
N SER A 79 -34.73 -3.56 -4.24
CA SER A 79 -34.25 -4.44 -5.31
C SER A 79 -34.47 -3.82 -6.67
N LYS A 80 -33.66 -4.25 -7.65
CA LYS A 80 -33.78 -3.80 -9.05
C LYS A 80 -33.16 -4.82 -9.99
N GLU A 81 -33.67 -4.90 -11.21
CA GLU A 81 -33.08 -5.70 -12.28
C GLU A 81 -31.88 -4.98 -12.93
N TYR A 82 -30.84 -5.76 -13.25
CA TYR A 82 -29.65 -5.27 -13.95
C TYR A 82 -29.25 -6.26 -15.06
N ASP A 83 -28.83 -5.73 -16.21
CA ASP A 83 -28.34 -6.54 -17.32
C ASP A 83 -26.85 -6.86 -17.23
N THR A 84 -26.10 -6.13 -16.40
CA THR A 84 -24.64 -6.30 -16.26
C THR A 84 -24.22 -6.00 -14.83
N ILE A 85 -23.34 -6.86 -14.31
CA ILE A 85 -22.67 -6.70 -13.02
C ILE A 85 -21.17 -6.63 -13.29
N LEU A 86 -20.53 -5.56 -12.81
CA LEU A 86 -19.09 -5.38 -12.85
C LEU A 86 -18.53 -5.43 -11.43
N TYR A 87 -17.78 -6.48 -11.10
CA TYR A 87 -17.07 -6.57 -9.84
C TYR A 87 -15.79 -5.74 -9.88
N ALA A 88 -15.84 -4.54 -9.31
CA ALA A 88 -14.69 -3.65 -9.14
C ALA A 88 -14.11 -3.76 -7.70
N THR A 89 -14.01 -4.97 -7.16
CA THR A 89 -13.67 -5.26 -5.74
C THR A 89 -12.16 -5.36 -5.47
N GLY A 90 -11.33 -4.86 -6.39
CA GLY A 90 -9.87 -4.87 -6.25
C GLY A 90 -9.22 -6.22 -6.60
N PHE A 91 -8.00 -6.43 -6.09
CA PHE A 91 -7.15 -7.57 -6.41
C PHE A 91 -6.49 -8.14 -5.16
N HIS A 92 -6.20 -9.45 -5.18
CA HIS A 92 -5.31 -10.10 -4.22
C HIS A 92 -3.94 -10.36 -4.86
N ALA A 93 -2.87 -10.04 -4.15
CA ALA A 93 -1.52 -10.30 -4.63
C ALA A 93 -1.16 -11.77 -4.39
N SER A 94 -0.67 -12.47 -5.43
CA SER A 94 -0.24 -13.87 -5.34
C SER A 94 1.15 -14.07 -5.96
N LEU A 95 1.90 -15.03 -5.44
CA LEU A 95 3.23 -15.43 -5.95
C LEU A 95 3.20 -16.94 -6.23
N PRO A 96 2.50 -17.41 -7.28
CA PRO A 96 2.22 -18.84 -7.49
C PRO A 96 3.47 -19.67 -7.80
N PHE A 97 4.60 -19.03 -8.09
CA PHE A 97 5.89 -19.67 -8.29
C PHE A 97 6.66 -19.91 -6.98
N LEU A 98 6.13 -19.47 -5.83
CA LEU A 98 6.77 -19.56 -4.53
C LEU A 98 5.87 -20.31 -3.55
N ALA A 99 6.34 -21.45 -3.05
CA ALA A 99 5.62 -22.25 -2.07
C ALA A 99 5.41 -21.47 -0.76
N GLU A 100 4.26 -21.68 -0.11
CA GLU A 100 3.83 -20.86 1.03
C GLU A 100 4.77 -21.01 2.24
N GLU A 101 5.36 -22.18 2.42
CA GLU A 101 6.28 -22.49 3.53
C GLU A 101 7.62 -21.73 3.46
N HIS A 102 7.96 -21.12 2.32
CA HIS A 102 9.24 -20.43 2.15
C HIS A 102 9.24 -19.00 2.67
N ILE A 103 8.07 -18.38 2.85
CA ILE A 103 7.98 -17.00 3.30
C ILE A 103 6.85 -16.79 4.30
N GLU A 104 7.08 -15.95 5.32
CA GLU A 104 6.02 -15.56 6.26
C GLU A 104 5.02 -14.62 5.57
N ARG A 105 3.73 -14.76 5.91
CA ARG A 105 2.64 -13.95 5.36
C ARG A 105 1.69 -13.47 6.47
N GLN A 106 1.05 -12.34 6.23
CA GLN A 106 -0.09 -11.84 6.99
C GLN A 106 -1.17 -11.41 5.99
N ASP A 107 -2.40 -11.88 6.19
CA ASP A 107 -3.55 -11.61 5.30
C ASP A 107 -3.26 -11.91 3.81
N GLY A 108 -2.52 -13.01 3.55
CA GLY A 108 -2.10 -13.43 2.21
C GLY A 108 -0.91 -12.65 1.62
N ILE A 109 -0.49 -11.56 2.26
CA ILE A 109 0.60 -10.69 1.80
C ILE A 109 1.93 -11.13 2.44
N PRO A 110 3.03 -11.26 1.67
CA PRO A 110 4.36 -11.53 2.23
C PRO A 110 4.77 -10.48 3.28
N LEU A 111 5.23 -10.93 4.45
CA LEU A 111 5.92 -10.06 5.39
C LEU A 111 7.28 -9.70 4.83
N ARG A 112 7.62 -8.41 4.81
CA ARG A 112 8.86 -7.91 4.18
C ARG A 112 9.59 -6.92 5.08
N VAL A 113 10.89 -6.81 4.88
CA VAL A 113 11.76 -5.79 5.49
C VAL A 113 12.58 -5.09 4.42
N GLY A 114 13.34 -4.07 4.82
CA GLY A 114 14.16 -3.32 3.88
C GLY A 114 13.32 -2.48 2.92
N ALA A 115 12.38 -1.71 3.47
CA ALA A 115 11.39 -0.92 2.71
C ALA A 115 10.47 -1.78 1.80
N ALA A 116 9.97 -2.88 2.36
CA ALA A 116 9.12 -3.87 1.71
C ALA A 116 9.75 -4.57 0.49
N VAL A 117 11.07 -4.79 0.53
CA VAL A 117 11.80 -5.41 -0.59
C VAL A 117 12.10 -6.88 -0.33
N VAL A 118 12.58 -7.24 0.87
CA VAL A 118 13.03 -8.61 1.17
C VAL A 118 11.97 -9.34 1.99
N PRO A 119 11.41 -10.45 1.49
CA PRO A 119 10.46 -11.23 2.28
C PRO A 119 11.16 -11.97 3.43
N ILE A 120 10.44 -12.16 4.53
CA ILE A 120 10.94 -12.94 5.66
C ILE A 120 10.89 -14.41 5.31
N GLY A 121 12.00 -15.13 5.53
CA GLY A 121 12.13 -16.57 5.26
C GLY A 121 12.99 -16.89 4.04
N LEU A 122 13.11 -15.96 3.08
CA LEU A 122 13.84 -16.22 1.84
C LEU A 122 14.78 -15.07 1.46
N GLU A 123 16.06 -15.24 1.82
CA GLU A 123 17.14 -14.34 1.43
C GLU A 123 17.36 -14.38 -0.09
N LYS A 124 17.93 -13.30 -0.65
CA LYS A 124 18.22 -13.15 -2.09
C LYS A 124 16.97 -13.15 -3.00
N LEU A 125 15.76 -13.11 -2.42
CA LEU A 125 14.53 -12.76 -3.12
C LEU A 125 14.23 -11.27 -2.88
N TYR A 126 13.95 -10.53 -3.95
CA TYR A 126 13.64 -9.10 -3.88
C TYR A 126 12.33 -8.83 -4.61
N LEU A 127 11.34 -8.34 -3.86
CA LEU A 127 10.02 -7.98 -4.36
C LEU A 127 10.00 -6.48 -4.69
N ILE A 128 9.93 -6.16 -5.98
CA ILE A 128 9.91 -4.77 -6.46
C ILE A 128 8.49 -4.44 -6.91
N GLY A 129 7.91 -3.37 -6.34
CA GLY A 129 6.57 -2.90 -6.66
C GLY A 129 5.43 -3.66 -5.96
N MET A 130 5.74 -4.61 -5.07
CA MET A 130 4.74 -5.26 -4.20
C MET A 130 4.39 -4.37 -2.99
N ILE A 131 4.19 -3.08 -3.26
CA ILE A 131 3.82 -2.03 -2.32
C ILE A 131 3.16 -0.89 -3.11
N GLY A 132 2.22 -0.20 -2.50
CA GLY A 132 1.54 0.98 -3.00
C GLY A 132 1.73 2.15 -2.04
N ALA A 133 2.97 2.65 -1.94
CA ALA A 133 3.19 3.87 -1.16
C ALA A 133 2.50 5.06 -1.86
N ARG A 134 1.56 5.72 -1.18
CA ARG A 134 0.60 6.64 -1.82
C ARG A 134 1.29 7.72 -2.67
N GLY A 135 0.77 7.95 -3.87
CA GLY A 135 1.36 8.84 -4.88
C GLY A 135 1.96 8.07 -6.05
N ALA A 136 2.87 8.71 -6.79
CA ALA A 136 3.45 8.15 -8.00
C ALA A 136 4.26 6.87 -7.71
N GLN A 137 3.91 5.78 -8.39
CA GLN A 137 4.56 4.48 -8.27
C GLN A 137 5.92 4.36 -8.98
N PRO A 138 6.15 4.93 -10.19
CA PRO A 138 7.43 4.73 -10.89
C PRO A 138 8.69 5.09 -10.07
N PRO A 139 8.73 6.17 -9.27
CA PRO A 139 9.87 6.46 -8.41
C PRO A 139 10.14 5.40 -7.32
N ILE A 140 9.10 4.69 -6.87
CA ILE A 140 9.22 3.65 -5.82
C ILE A 140 10.03 2.48 -6.36
N TYR A 141 9.77 2.04 -7.59
CA TYR A 141 10.48 0.93 -8.21
C TYR A 141 11.98 1.20 -8.29
N LEU A 142 12.37 2.42 -8.64
CA LEU A 142 13.78 2.81 -8.70
C LEU A 142 14.45 2.77 -7.32
N ILE A 143 13.76 3.25 -6.28
CA ILE A 143 14.29 3.23 -4.91
C ILE A 143 14.44 1.79 -4.42
N GLN A 144 13.42 0.95 -4.57
CA GLN A 144 13.47 -0.46 -4.18
C GLN A 144 14.55 -1.23 -4.94
N ALA A 145 14.70 -0.98 -6.25
CA ALA A 145 15.73 -1.62 -7.06
C ALA A 145 17.15 -1.24 -6.59
N LYS A 146 17.38 0.02 -6.19
CA LYS A 146 18.67 0.44 -5.62
C LYS A 146 18.98 -0.27 -4.30
N LEU A 147 18.00 -0.36 -3.40
CA LEU A 147 18.15 -1.11 -2.14
C LEU A 147 18.46 -2.58 -2.39
N ALA A 148 17.74 -3.23 -3.32
CA ALA A 148 18.00 -4.61 -3.71
C ALA A 148 19.43 -4.79 -4.24
N LEU A 149 19.91 -3.89 -5.10
CA LEU A 149 21.29 -3.93 -5.61
C LEU A 149 22.33 -3.78 -4.50
N GLU A 150 22.09 -2.94 -3.49
CA GLU A 150 22.98 -2.83 -2.32
C GLU A 150 23.03 -4.13 -1.52
N MET A 151 21.88 -4.78 -1.30
CA MET A 151 21.80 -6.07 -0.63
C MET A 151 22.49 -7.18 -1.42
N VAL A 152 22.33 -7.21 -2.74
CA VAL A 152 23.04 -8.16 -3.63
C VAL A 152 24.56 -8.01 -3.47
N ARG A 153 25.07 -6.77 -3.48
CA ARG A 153 26.51 -6.50 -3.28
C ARG A 153 27.03 -6.96 -1.92
N LEU A 154 26.21 -6.86 -0.87
CA LEU A 154 26.56 -7.38 0.46
C LEU A 154 26.72 -8.89 0.45
N HIS A 155 25.84 -9.62 -0.23
CA HIS A 155 25.99 -11.06 -0.43
C HIS A 155 27.25 -11.39 -1.21
N GLU A 156 27.51 -10.71 -2.33
CA GLU A 156 28.69 -10.96 -3.17
C GLU A 156 30.00 -10.78 -2.40
N LYS A 157 30.12 -9.68 -1.65
CA LYS A 157 31.29 -9.41 -0.79
C LYS A 157 31.45 -10.43 0.35
N ALA A 158 30.39 -11.14 0.72
CA ALA A 158 30.40 -12.12 1.81
C ALA A 158 30.72 -13.54 1.31
N GLY A 159 31.13 -13.70 0.05
CA GLY A 159 31.34 -15.02 -0.55
C GLY A 159 30.05 -15.68 -1.04
N GLY A 160 29.00 -14.90 -1.32
CA GLY A 160 27.78 -15.35 -1.98
C GLY A 160 26.54 -15.43 -1.10
N PHE A 161 26.70 -15.36 0.24
CA PHE A 161 25.60 -15.35 1.20
C PHE A 161 25.91 -14.50 2.44
N ARG A 162 24.88 -13.80 2.93
CA ARG A 162 24.88 -13.02 4.17
C ARG A 162 23.43 -12.88 4.61
N ALA A 163 23.11 -13.00 5.90
CA ALA A 163 21.76 -12.71 6.37
C ALA A 163 21.47 -11.20 6.27
N ILE A 164 20.39 -10.82 5.57
CA ILE A 164 19.92 -9.44 5.41
C ILE A 164 18.54 -9.30 6.10
N ALA A 165 17.60 -10.18 5.76
CA ALA A 165 16.23 -10.12 6.27
C ALA A 165 16.17 -10.26 7.80
N GLY A 166 16.94 -11.20 8.37
CA GLY A 166 16.98 -11.44 9.81
C GLY A 166 17.44 -10.21 10.62
N PRO A 167 18.63 -9.64 10.34
CA PRO A 167 19.10 -8.42 10.99
C PRO A 167 18.17 -7.22 10.79
N LEU A 168 17.65 -7.00 9.57
CA LEU A 168 16.70 -5.91 9.32
C LEU A 168 15.40 -6.09 10.12
N GLY A 169 14.86 -7.32 10.19
CA GLY A 169 13.65 -7.62 10.95
C GLY A 169 13.78 -7.49 12.47
N LYS A 170 15.00 -7.34 13.00
CA LYS A 170 15.23 -6.96 14.41
C LYS A 170 15.22 -5.45 14.63
N LEU A 171 15.44 -4.67 13.58
CA LEU A 171 15.60 -3.21 13.64
C LEU A 171 14.38 -2.47 13.07
N GLN A 172 13.54 -3.16 12.31
CA GLN A 172 12.43 -2.59 11.56
C GLN A 172 11.17 -3.43 11.77
N GLU A 173 10.02 -2.76 11.76
CA GLU A 173 8.74 -3.45 11.64
C GLU A 173 8.65 -4.19 10.30
N LYS A 174 8.04 -5.38 10.33
CA LYS A 174 7.77 -6.16 9.12
C LYS A 174 6.60 -5.51 8.39
N GLU A 175 6.83 -5.10 7.15
CA GLU A 175 5.80 -4.50 6.33
C GLU A 175 4.89 -5.58 5.75
N TRP A 176 3.63 -5.57 6.20
CA TRP A 176 2.58 -6.48 5.77
C TRP A 176 1.58 -5.82 4.81
N ARG A 177 1.56 -4.48 4.71
CA ARG A 177 0.59 -3.74 3.89
C ARG A 177 1.02 -3.68 2.43
N ILE A 178 0.03 -3.52 1.56
CA ILE A 178 0.23 -3.03 0.19
C ILE A 178 0.08 -1.50 0.20
N ASP A 179 -1.05 -0.96 0.63
CA ASP A 179 -1.25 0.50 0.75
C ASP A 179 -0.54 1.04 2.00
N ILE A 180 0.33 2.02 1.82
CA ILE A 180 1.03 2.69 2.91
C ILE A 180 1.19 4.19 2.62
N LEU A 181 1.20 5.02 3.65
CA LEU A 181 1.54 6.42 3.50
C LEU A 181 2.99 6.59 3.05
N ARG A 182 3.21 7.45 2.05
CA ARG A 182 4.53 7.71 1.49
C ARG A 182 5.57 8.17 2.52
N PRO A 183 5.27 9.07 3.48
CA PRO A 183 6.24 9.46 4.49
C PRO A 183 6.71 8.28 5.34
N ILE A 184 5.78 7.45 5.83
CA ILE A 184 6.10 6.25 6.63
C ILE A 184 7.02 5.31 5.83
N TRP A 185 6.72 5.09 4.56
CA TRP A 185 7.57 4.25 3.71
C TRP A 185 8.94 4.89 3.44
N LEU A 186 9.04 6.21 3.27
CA LEU A 186 10.31 6.91 3.10
C LEU A 186 11.19 6.81 4.36
N ASP A 187 10.61 6.87 5.56
CA ASP A 187 11.33 6.64 6.80
C ASP A 187 11.88 5.20 6.86
N GLN A 188 11.09 4.20 6.45
CA GLN A 188 11.57 2.82 6.31
C GLN A 188 12.73 2.71 5.31
N VAL A 189 12.69 3.46 4.20
CA VAL A 189 13.79 3.53 3.21
C VAL A 189 15.07 4.08 3.85
N GLU A 190 15.00 5.20 4.57
CA GLU A 190 16.19 5.81 5.19
C GLU A 190 16.77 4.94 6.32
N HIS A 191 15.92 4.33 7.14
CA HIS A 191 16.35 3.34 8.13
C HIS A 191 17.03 2.14 7.47
N THR A 192 16.52 1.69 6.32
CA THR A 192 17.13 0.58 5.57
C THR A 192 18.50 0.96 5.04
N LYS A 193 18.65 2.13 4.41
CA LYS A 193 19.96 2.60 3.91
C LYS A 193 20.99 2.69 5.03
N THR A 194 20.59 3.22 6.17
CA THR A 194 21.47 3.30 7.36
C THR A 194 21.91 1.91 7.81
N ALA A 195 20.96 0.97 7.95
CA ALA A 195 21.26 -0.39 8.35
C ALA A 195 22.18 -1.12 7.36
N LEU A 196 21.94 -0.99 6.05
CA LEU A 196 22.78 -1.60 5.01
C LEU A 196 24.21 -1.00 5.01
N SER A 197 24.33 0.31 5.27
CA SER A 197 25.62 0.98 5.38
C SER A 197 26.43 0.44 6.57
N ILE A 198 25.80 0.29 7.73
CA ILE A 198 26.43 -0.30 8.92
C ILE A 198 26.85 -1.75 8.63
N MET A 199 25.98 -2.54 7.99
CA MET A 199 26.33 -3.90 7.60
C MET A 199 27.56 -3.94 6.69
N ALA A 200 27.65 -3.02 5.73
CA ALA A 200 28.78 -2.93 4.82
C ALA A 200 30.11 -2.61 5.55
N GLU A 201 30.10 -1.72 6.55
CA GLU A 201 31.31 -1.36 7.31
C GLU A 201 31.79 -2.50 8.21
N VAL A 202 30.89 -3.14 8.96
CA VAL A 202 31.22 -4.31 9.82
C VAL A 202 31.85 -5.44 9.00
N GLN A 203 31.45 -5.58 7.73
CA GLN A 203 32.02 -6.56 6.82
C GLN A 203 33.47 -6.27 6.42
N LYS A 204 33.81 -5.01 6.21
CA LYS A 204 35.18 -4.61 5.88
C LYS A 204 36.13 -4.87 7.04
N GLU A 205 35.69 -4.59 8.26
CA GLU A 205 36.46 -4.87 9.48
C GLU A 205 36.75 -6.37 9.62
N THR A 206 35.73 -7.22 9.40
CA THR A 206 35.86 -8.69 9.49
C THR A 206 36.79 -9.28 8.42
N ILE A 207 36.88 -8.68 7.23
CA ILE A 207 37.77 -9.14 6.15
C ILE A 207 39.22 -8.63 6.34
N SER A 208 39.41 -7.55 7.09
CA SER A 208 40.73 -6.91 7.32
C SER A 208 41.46 -7.46 8.56
N SER A 209 40.80 -8.25 9.40
CA SER A 209 41.32 -8.95 10.57
C SER A 209 41.67 -10.40 10.26
#